data_AF-A0A658NQI2-F1
#
_entry.id   AF-A0A658NQI2-F1
#
_cell.length_a   1.000
_cell.length_b   1.000
_cell.length_c   1.000
_cell.angle_alpha   90.00
_cell.angle_beta   90.00
_cell.angle_gamma   90.00
#
_symmetry.space_group_name_H-M   'P 1'
#
loop_
_entity.id
_entity.type
_entity.pdbx_description
1 polymer ?
#
loop_
_entity_poly.entity_id
_entity_poly.type
_entity_poly.pdbx_seq_one_letter_code
_entity_poly.pdbx_strand_id
1 'polypeptide(L)'
;VAGRRVPAFFNGMATGADWMSAASFIGLAGTLYLSGFQGLAYVIGWTGGFVLVALLLAPYLRRCEQYTNPDFLGARYGGNAIRLVAVAAAILASFVYVVAQIYGVVVITSRFVSL
;
A
#
# COMPACT_ATOMS: atom_id res chain seq x y z
N VAL A 1 -8.91 14.25 -8.85
CA VAL A 1 -8.98 12.86 -9.37
C VAL A 1 -10.00 12.77 -10.50
N ALA A 2 -9.53 12.53 -11.72
CA ALA A 2 -10.30 12.28 -12.95
C ALA A 2 -11.52 13.19 -13.25
N GLY A 3 -11.51 14.45 -12.83
CA GLY A 3 -12.63 15.38 -13.07
C GLY A 3 -14.00 14.88 -12.58
N ARG A 4 -14.05 14.05 -11.52
CA ARG A 4 -15.26 13.36 -11.02
C ARG A 4 -15.92 12.38 -12.01
N ARG A 5 -15.20 11.95 -13.05
CA ARG A 5 -15.73 11.06 -14.09
C ARG A 5 -15.75 9.58 -13.71
N VAL A 6 -14.95 9.16 -12.71
CA VAL A 6 -14.90 7.77 -12.26
C VAL A 6 -15.88 7.56 -11.11
N PRO A 7 -16.88 6.66 -11.25
CA PRO A 7 -17.83 6.37 -10.18
C PRO A 7 -17.14 5.84 -8.91
N ALA A 8 -17.74 6.09 -7.75
CA ALA A 8 -17.18 5.72 -6.45
C ALA A 8 -16.90 4.21 -6.33
N PHE A 9 -17.76 3.39 -6.92
CA PHE A 9 -17.61 1.93 -6.92
C PHE A 9 -16.31 1.48 -7.62
N PHE A 10 -16.02 2.00 -8.82
CA PHE A 10 -14.79 1.68 -9.55
C PHE A 10 -13.53 2.17 -8.84
N ASN A 11 -13.58 3.36 -8.23
CA ASN A 11 -12.46 3.83 -7.39
C ASN A 11 -12.24 2.91 -6.18
N GLY A 12 -13.32 2.41 -5.56
CA GLY A 12 -13.24 1.45 -4.46
C GLY A 12 -12.60 0.14 -4.88
N MET A 13 -13.03 -0.43 -6.02
CA MET A 13 -12.44 -1.64 -6.59
C MET A 13 -10.97 -1.44 -6.96
N ALA A 14 -10.62 -0.31 -7.58
CA ALA A 14 -9.24 0.00 -7.93
C ALA A 14 -8.34 0.07 -6.69
N THR A 15 -8.82 0.72 -5.62
CA THR A 15 -8.05 0.80 -4.37
C THR A 15 -7.96 -0.57 -3.69
N GLY A 16 -9.03 -1.37 -3.73
CA GLY A 16 -9.01 -2.75 -3.22
C GLY A 16 -8.05 -3.65 -4.00
N ALA A 17 -7.96 -3.48 -5.32
CA ALA A 17 -7.03 -4.22 -6.17
C ALA A 17 -5.57 -3.81 -5.89
N ASP A 18 -5.30 -2.51 -5.73
CA ASP A 18 -3.97 -1.99 -5.36
C ASP A 18 -3.52 -2.50 -3.97
N TRP A 19 -4.47 -2.75 -3.08
CA TRP A 19 -4.22 -3.32 -1.76
C TRP A 19 -3.81 -4.81 -1.79
N MET A 20 -4.12 -5.53 -2.89
CA MET A 20 -3.81 -6.95 -3.04
C MET A 20 -2.46 -7.18 -3.69
N SER A 21 -1.64 -8.06 -3.11
CA SER A 21 -0.32 -8.39 -3.65
C SER A 21 0.20 -9.74 -3.14
N ALA A 22 1.31 -10.25 -3.68
CA ALA A 22 1.90 -11.52 -3.25
C ALA A 22 2.29 -11.49 -1.75
N ALA A 23 2.74 -10.33 -1.26
CA ALA A 23 2.98 -10.11 0.16
C ALA A 23 1.69 -10.27 0.99
N SER A 24 0.55 -9.77 0.51
CA SER A 24 -0.73 -9.96 1.19
C SER A 24 -1.15 -11.44 1.20
N PHE A 25 -1.07 -12.13 0.06
CA PHE A 25 -1.49 -13.53 -0.03
C PHE A 25 -0.59 -14.49 0.75
N ILE A 26 0.73 -14.42 0.55
CA ILE A 26 1.70 -15.32 1.19
C ILE A 26 1.93 -14.90 2.64
N GLY A 27 2.07 -13.58 2.89
CA GLY A 27 2.40 -13.05 4.21
C GLY A 27 1.28 -13.23 5.22
N LEU A 28 0.02 -12.99 4.85
CA LEU A 28 -1.12 -13.24 5.75
C LEU A 28 -1.28 -14.73 6.03
N ALA A 29 -1.20 -15.59 5.00
CA ALA A 29 -1.29 -17.03 5.17
C ALA A 29 -0.16 -17.57 6.05
N GLY A 30 1.08 -17.14 5.83
CA GLY A 30 2.24 -17.54 6.62
C GLY A 30 2.14 -17.05 8.07
N THR A 31 1.71 -15.81 8.29
CA THR A 31 1.52 -15.25 9.65
C THR A 31 0.45 -16.02 10.40
N LEU A 32 -0.69 -16.32 9.77
CA LEU A 32 -1.75 -17.12 10.38
C LEU A 32 -1.31 -18.56 10.64
N TYR A 33 -0.55 -19.16 9.72
CA TYR A 33 -0.01 -20.51 9.90
C TYR A 33 0.90 -20.60 11.13
N LEU A 34 1.80 -19.63 11.32
CA LEU A 34 2.74 -19.62 12.44
C LEU A 34 2.10 -19.20 13.77
N SER A 35 1.19 -18.22 13.73
CA SER A 35 0.65 -17.56 14.94
C SER A 35 -0.71 -18.09 15.36
N GLY A 36 -1.34 -18.94 14.53
CA GLY A 36 -2.69 -19.44 14.73
C GLY A 36 -3.70 -18.31 14.92
N PHE A 37 -4.59 -18.47 15.91
CA PHE A 37 -5.66 -17.52 16.21
C PHE A 37 -5.14 -16.10 16.52
N GLN A 38 -3.96 -15.97 17.15
CA GLN A 38 -3.40 -14.66 17.47
C GLN A 38 -3.01 -13.86 16.22
N GLY A 39 -2.76 -14.54 15.09
CA GLY A 39 -2.53 -13.89 13.80
C GLY A 39 -3.76 -13.13 13.28
N LEU A 40 -4.97 -13.40 13.77
CA LEU A 40 -6.16 -12.65 13.38
C LEU A 40 -6.11 -11.18 13.82
N ALA A 41 -5.43 -10.86 14.93
CA ALA A 41 -5.22 -9.49 15.33
C ALA A 41 -4.43 -8.70 14.27
N TYR A 42 -3.46 -9.35 13.60
CA TYR A 42 -2.73 -8.77 12.48
C TYR A 42 -3.65 -8.54 11.27
N VAL A 43 -4.51 -9.49 10.93
CA VAL A 43 -5.47 -9.37 9.81
C VAL A 43 -6.48 -8.24 10.05
N ILE A 44 -7.03 -8.15 11.26
CA ILE A 44 -7.97 -7.10 11.66
C ILE A 44 -7.27 -5.74 11.69
N GLY A 45 -6.04 -5.67 12.21
CA GLY A 45 -5.25 -4.44 12.20
C GLY A 45 -4.92 -3.96 10.78
N TRP A 46 -4.56 -4.89 9.89
CA TRP A 46 -4.25 -4.61 8.49
C TRP A 46 -5.49 -4.08 7.73
N THR A 47 -6.63 -4.78 7.84
CA THR A 47 -7.89 -4.33 7.20
C THR A 47 -8.46 -3.06 7.83
N GLY A 48 -8.46 -2.98 9.16
CA GLY A 48 -8.95 -1.81 9.91
C GLY A 48 -8.10 -0.56 9.65
N GLY A 49 -6.78 -0.71 9.51
CA GLY A 49 -5.88 0.38 9.16
C GLY A 49 -6.25 1.03 7.83
N PHE A 50 -6.68 0.25 6.84
CA PHE A 50 -7.14 0.77 5.55
C PHE A 50 -8.41 1.63 5.69
N VAL A 51 -9.36 1.20 6.51
CA VAL A 51 -10.57 1.98 6.83
C VAL A 51 -10.19 3.28 7.52
N LEU A 52 -9.26 3.25 8.47
CA LEU A 52 -8.78 4.45 9.15
C LEU A 52 -8.12 5.43 8.19
N VAL A 53 -7.27 4.97 7.26
CA VAL A 53 -6.66 5.81 6.23
C VAL A 53 -7.74 6.42 5.33
N ALA A 54 -8.74 5.63 4.91
CA ALA A 54 -9.83 6.11 4.07
C ALA A 54 -10.70 7.17 4.75
N LEU A 55 -10.98 7.02 6.06
CA LEU A 55 -11.82 7.96 6.81
C LEU A 55 -11.06 9.18 7.30
N LEU A 56 -9.84 9.01 7.78
CA LEU A 56 -9.07 10.08 8.40
C LEU A 56 -8.20 10.81 7.38
N LEU A 57 -7.40 10.09 6.58
CA LEU A 57 -6.40 10.71 5.73
C LEU A 57 -6.97 11.18 4.39
N ALA A 58 -7.85 10.39 3.75
CA ALA A 58 -8.38 10.72 2.44
C ALA A 58 -9.12 12.08 2.38
N PRO A 59 -9.92 12.50 3.38
CA PRO A 59 -10.54 13.83 3.37
C PRO A 59 -9.54 14.98 3.48
N TYR A 60 -8.40 14.79 4.16
CA TYR A 60 -7.34 15.80 4.20
C TYR A 60 -6.63 15.89 2.85
N LEU A 61 -6.23 14.75 2.29
CA LEU A 61 -5.55 14.73 0.98
C LEU A 61 -6.42 15.27 -0.15
N ARG A 62 -7.75 15.06 -0.11
CA ARG A 62 -8.68 15.64 -1.10
C ARG A 62 -8.79 17.17 -1.03
N ARG A 63 -8.46 17.77 0.11
CA ARG A 63 -8.44 19.23 0.31
C ARG A 63 -7.08 19.83 -0.03
N CYS A 64 -6.05 19.01 -0.14
CA CYS A 64 -4.73 19.43 -0.58
C CYS A 64 -4.68 19.42 -2.12
N GLU A 65 -4.15 20.48 -2.71
CA GLU A 65 -4.04 20.64 -4.17
C GLU A 65 -2.83 19.88 -4.77
N GLN A 66 -2.14 19.08 -3.95
CA GLN A 66 -0.95 18.33 -4.30
C GLN A 66 -1.29 16.87 -4.64
N TYR A 67 -0.65 16.34 -5.68
CA TYR A 67 -0.96 15.01 -6.22
C TYR A 67 0.06 13.93 -5.86
N THR A 68 1.20 14.30 -5.28
CA THR A 68 2.27 13.37 -4.90
C THR A 68 2.63 13.52 -3.42
N ASN A 69 3.05 12.43 -2.77
CA ASN A 69 3.47 12.46 -1.36
C ASN A 69 4.65 13.43 -1.11
N PRO A 70 5.69 13.48 -1.97
CA PRO A 70 6.77 14.45 -1.80
C PRO A 70 6.29 15.90 -1.94
N ASP A 71 5.38 16.19 -2.87
CA ASP A 71 4.87 17.55 -3.04
C ASP A 71 3.98 17.97 -1.87
N PHE A 72 3.18 17.05 -1.33
CA PHE A 72 2.39 17.29 -0.12
C PHE A 72 3.30 17.65 1.07
N LEU A 73 4.37 16.88 1.29
CA LEU A 73 5.33 17.15 2.36
C LEU A 73 6.09 18.47 2.13
N GLY A 74 6.48 18.75 0.90
CA GLY A 74 7.13 20.01 0.53
C GLY A 74 6.21 21.22 0.71
N ALA A 75 4.91 21.10 0.40
CA ALA A 75 3.93 22.17 0.64
C ALA A 75 3.62 22.37 2.13
N ARG A 76 3.63 21.29 2.92
CA ARG A 76 3.31 21.36 4.36
C ARG A 76 4.43 21.93 5.21
N TYR A 77 5.68 21.55 4.92
CA TYR A 77 6.85 21.85 5.75
C TYR A 77 7.85 22.81 5.10
N GLY A 78 7.73 23.06 3.79
CA GLY A 78 8.63 23.95 3.04
C GLY A 78 9.99 23.32 2.74
N GLY A 79 10.56 23.69 1.60
CA GLY A 79 11.96 23.38 1.26
C GLY A 79 12.18 22.10 0.43
N ASN A 80 13.18 22.17 -0.45
CA ASN A 80 13.55 21.08 -1.35
C ASN A 80 14.19 19.87 -0.63
N ALA A 81 14.78 20.08 0.56
CA ALA A 81 15.37 19.01 1.35
C ALA A 81 14.31 17.97 1.79
N ILE A 82 13.15 18.42 2.27
CA ILE A 82 12.06 17.54 2.72
C ILE A 82 11.47 16.76 1.54
N ARG A 83 11.34 17.41 0.38
CA ARG A 83 10.95 16.73 -0.87
C ARG A 83 11.93 15.63 -1.24
N LEU A 84 13.24 15.89 -1.16
CA LEU A 84 14.27 14.91 -1.50
C LEU A 84 14.23 13.70 -0.56
N VAL A 85 14.06 13.93 0.75
CA VAL A 85 13.90 12.86 1.74
C VAL A 85 12.64 12.05 1.47
N ALA A 86 11.52 12.70 1.15
CA ALA A 86 10.27 12.01 0.81
C ALA A 86 10.40 11.15 -0.45
N VAL A 87 11.08 11.65 -1.49
CA VAL A 87 11.38 10.88 -2.71
C VAL A 87 12.27 9.69 -2.38
N ALA A 88 13.35 9.89 -1.61
CA ALA A 88 14.25 8.81 -1.23
C ALA A 88 13.52 7.72 -0.42
N ALA A 89 12.67 8.12 0.54
CA ALA A 89 11.85 7.20 1.31
C ALA A 89 10.85 6.44 0.42
N ALA A 90 10.20 7.11 -0.53
CA ALA A 90 9.28 6.48 -1.47
C ALA A 90 9.98 5.46 -2.38
N ILE A 91 11.16 5.81 -2.90
CA ILE A 91 11.98 4.90 -3.72
C ILE A 91 12.42 3.69 -2.89
N LEU A 92 12.95 3.92 -1.69
CA LEU A 92 13.42 2.84 -0.83
C LEU A 92 12.28 1.87 -0.47
N ALA A 93 11.14 2.39 -0.03
CA ALA A 93 9.97 1.58 0.30
C ALA A 93 9.47 0.79 -0.93
N SER A 94 9.38 1.45 -2.09
CA SER A 94 8.96 0.80 -3.34
C SER A 94 9.93 -0.28 -3.79
N PHE A 95 11.23 -0.03 -3.70
CA PHE A 95 12.27 -0.99 -4.09
C PHE A 95 12.22 -2.25 -3.22
N VAL A 96 12.22 -2.09 -1.90
CA VAL A 96 12.11 -3.22 -0.96
C VAL A 96 10.84 -4.01 -1.24
N TYR A 97 9.73 -3.31 -1.48
CA TYR A 97 8.45 -3.94 -1.77
C TYR A 97 8.49 -4.74 -3.08
N VAL A 98 9.00 -4.17 -4.17
CA VAL A 98 9.10 -4.85 -5.47
C VAL A 98 9.99 -6.09 -5.38
N VAL A 99 11.12 -6.03 -4.68
CA VAL A 99 11.99 -7.21 -4.45
C VAL A 99 11.21 -8.33 -3.75
N ALA A 100 10.45 -8.00 -2.70
CA ALA A 100 9.62 -8.98 -2.00
C ALA A 100 8.52 -9.56 -2.90
N GLN A 101 7.90 -8.75 -3.76
CA GLN A 101 6.89 -9.22 -4.72
C GLN A 101 7.48 -10.20 -5.73
N ILE A 102 8.62 -9.86 -6.33
CA ILE A 102 9.29 -10.73 -7.33
C ILE A 102 9.64 -12.07 -6.68
N TYR A 103 10.21 -12.05 -5.47
CA TYR A 103 10.51 -13.28 -4.76
C TYR A 103 9.25 -14.12 -4.48
N GLY A 104 8.19 -13.49 -4.01
CA GLY A 104 6.91 -14.16 -3.74
C GLY A 104 6.34 -14.83 -5.00
N VAL A 105 6.36 -14.14 -6.14
CA VAL A 105 5.91 -14.69 -7.43
C VAL A 105 6.78 -15.87 -7.84
N VAL A 106 8.11 -15.75 -7.77
CA VAL A 106 9.04 -16.83 -8.13
C VAL A 106 8.80 -18.09 -7.30
N VAL A 107 8.61 -17.95 -5.99
CA VAL A 107 8.31 -19.09 -5.09
C VAL A 107 6.99 -19.77 -5.45
N ILE A 108 5.96 -19.00 -5.80
CA ILE A 108 4.68 -19.58 -6.22
C ILE A 108 4.85 -20.31 -7.55
N THR A 109 5.44 -19.65 -8.55
CA THR A 109 5.58 -20.21 -9.89
C THR A 109 6.48 -21.45 -9.91
N SER A 110 7.55 -21.50 -9.13
CA SER A 110 8.44 -22.68 -9.06
C SER A 110 7.69 -23.92 -8.57
N ARG A 111 6.79 -23.76 -7.59
CA ARG A 111 5.93 -24.85 -7.09
C ARG A 111 4.97 -25.38 -8.15
N PHE A 112 4.50 -24.55 -9.08
CA PHE A 112 3.64 -24.99 -10.19
C PHE A 112 4.40 -25.64 -11.34
N VAL A 113 5.65 -25.22 -11.58
CA VAL A 113 6.47 -25.69 -12.71
C VAL A 113 7.40 -26.84 -12.31
N SER A 114 7.37 -27.29 -11.04
CA SER A 114 8.21 -28.40 -10.53
C SER A 114 9.71 -28.16 -10.70
N LEU A 115 10.12 -26.89 -10.56
CA LEU A 115 11.51 -26.45 -10.39
C LEU A 115 11.77 -26.16 -8.91
#